data_AF-A0A7J8GSP3-F1
#
_entry.id   AF-A0A7J8GSP3-F1
#
_cell.length_a   1.000
_cell.length_b   1.000
_cell.length_c   1.000
_cell.angle_alpha   90.00
_cell.angle_beta   90.00
_cell.angle_gamma   90.00
#
_symmetry.space_group_name_H-M   'P 1'
#
loop_
_entity.id
_entity.type
_entity.pdbx_description
1 polymer ?
#
loop_
_entity_poly.entity_id
_entity_poly.type
_entity_poly.pdbx_seq_one_letter_code
_entity_poly.pdbx_strand_id
1 'polypeptide(L)'
;MLRALEGLGEGVTFPAMHAMWSAWAPPLERSKLLSISYAGAQLGTVISLPLSGIICFYMNWTYVFYLFGIVGIIWFVLWIWLVSETPETHKTISHQEKEYILSSLKNQLSSQKSVPWIPILKSLPLWAIVVAHFSYNWIFYTLLTLLPTYMKEILRFNVQENGILSAVPYFGCWLCMIMSGQAADHLRAKWNFSTICVRRVFSLIGMIGPAVFLVAAGFIGCDYSLAVAFLTISTTLGGFCSSGFSINHLDIAPSYAGILLGITNTFATIPGMVGPVIAKSLTPEETGTKKAGEEQY
;
A
#
# COMPACT_ATOMS: atom_id res chain seq x y z
N MET A 1 -12.63 3.84 -21.88
CA MET A 1 -12.04 5.19 -21.94
C MET A 1 -11.98 5.85 -20.57
N LEU A 2 -13.09 5.97 -19.82
CA LEU A 2 -13.09 6.59 -18.47
C LEU A 2 -12.10 5.94 -17.48
N ARG A 3 -12.06 4.60 -17.38
CA ARG A 3 -11.07 3.88 -16.56
C ARG A 3 -9.61 4.14 -16.94
N ALA A 4 -9.33 4.46 -18.19
CA ALA A 4 -7.97 4.77 -18.62
C ALA A 4 -7.55 6.17 -18.15
N LEU A 5 -8.49 7.12 -18.12
CA LEU A 5 -8.25 8.46 -17.57
C LEU A 5 -8.07 8.42 -16.05
N GLU A 6 -8.90 7.63 -15.36
CA GLU A 6 -8.77 7.36 -13.92
C GLU A 6 -7.39 6.79 -13.59
N GLY A 7 -6.97 5.71 -14.28
CA GLY A 7 -5.65 5.12 -14.06
C GLY A 7 -4.49 6.07 -14.37
N LEU A 8 -4.62 6.93 -15.38
CA LEU A 8 -3.60 7.95 -15.70
C LEU A 8 -3.47 8.99 -14.57
N GLY A 9 -4.59 9.43 -14.01
CA GLY A 9 -4.60 10.39 -12.90
C GLY A 9 -4.10 9.78 -11.58
N GLU A 10 -4.50 8.55 -11.27
CA GLU A 10 -4.11 7.90 -10.02
C GLU A 10 -2.65 7.43 -10.01
N GLY A 11 -2.10 7.09 -11.18
CA GLY A 11 -0.74 6.55 -11.31
C GLY A 11 0.38 7.46 -10.80
N VAL A 12 0.16 8.78 -10.78
CA VAL A 12 1.14 9.78 -10.28
C VAL A 12 1.08 10.02 -8.77
N THR A 13 0.08 9.48 -8.09
CA THR A 13 -0.22 9.77 -6.68
C THR A 13 0.94 9.40 -5.75
N PHE A 14 1.42 8.15 -5.83
CA PHE A 14 2.50 7.69 -4.95
C PHE A 14 3.84 8.42 -5.22
N PRO A 15 4.29 8.58 -6.49
CA PRO A 15 5.48 9.37 -6.79
C PRO A 15 5.40 10.81 -6.30
N ALA A 16 4.25 11.49 -6.51
CA ALA A 16 4.03 12.84 -6.04
C ALA A 16 4.07 12.93 -4.51
N MET A 17 3.48 11.95 -3.81
CA MET A 17 3.56 11.84 -2.36
C MET A 17 5.01 11.74 -1.86
N HIS A 18 5.88 10.98 -2.53
CA HIS A 18 7.30 10.89 -2.16
C HIS A 18 8.07 12.17 -2.46
N ALA A 19 7.77 12.83 -3.57
CA ALA A 19 8.34 14.13 -3.88
C ALA A 19 7.97 15.15 -2.79
N MET A 20 6.70 15.19 -2.36
CA MET A 20 6.26 16.05 -1.27
C MET A 20 6.98 15.72 0.04
N TRP A 21 7.04 14.45 0.45
CA TRP A 21 7.73 14.08 1.68
C TRP A 21 9.25 14.32 1.64
N SER A 22 9.87 14.39 0.46
CA SER A 22 11.29 14.77 0.37
C SER A 22 11.57 16.20 0.85
N ALA A 23 10.58 17.09 0.75
CA ALA A 23 10.66 18.49 1.19
C ALA A 23 10.09 18.73 2.60
N TRP A 24 9.27 17.81 3.11
CA TRP A 24 8.51 18.00 4.35
C TRP A 24 8.90 17.07 5.50
N ALA A 25 9.49 15.89 5.25
CA ALA A 25 9.73 14.89 6.30
C ALA A 25 11.16 14.95 6.87
N PRO A 26 11.34 15.35 8.15
CA PRO A 26 12.62 15.25 8.83
C PRO A 26 13.12 13.78 8.88
N PRO A 27 14.43 13.51 8.78
CA PRO A 27 14.96 12.15 8.68
C PRO A 27 14.61 11.22 9.85
N LEU A 28 14.37 11.76 11.05
CA LEU A 28 14.03 11.00 12.26
C LEU A 28 12.52 10.75 12.45
N GLU A 29 11.68 11.42 11.66
CA GLU A 29 10.21 11.29 11.72
C GLU A 29 9.60 10.74 10.42
N ARG A 30 10.48 10.46 9.46
CA ARG A 30 10.13 10.03 8.11
C ARG A 30 9.32 8.74 8.10
N SER A 31 9.62 7.78 8.97
CA SER A 31 8.93 6.48 8.96
C SER A 31 7.50 6.61 9.44
N LYS A 32 7.29 7.42 10.48
CA LYS A 32 6.00 7.80 11.02
C LYS A 32 5.15 8.50 9.97
N LEU A 33 5.68 9.56 9.35
CA LEU A 33 4.93 10.36 8.38
C LEU A 33 4.51 9.54 7.16
N LEU A 34 5.43 8.77 6.56
CA LEU A 34 5.11 7.93 5.41
C LEU A 34 4.15 6.80 5.78
N SER A 35 4.36 6.13 6.92
CA SER A 35 3.48 5.03 7.31
C SER A 35 2.05 5.50 7.56
N ILE A 36 1.86 6.69 8.13
CA ILE A 36 0.53 7.31 8.27
C ILE A 36 -0.09 7.59 6.89
N SER A 37 0.68 8.17 5.95
CA SER A 37 0.18 8.42 4.59
C SER A 37 -0.23 7.13 3.86
N TYR A 38 0.63 6.11 3.89
CA TYR A 38 0.37 4.84 3.24
C TYR A 38 -0.76 4.04 3.89
N ALA A 39 -0.92 4.13 5.22
CA ALA A 39 -2.00 3.50 5.94
C ALA A 39 -3.38 3.99 5.43
N GLY A 40 -3.47 5.23 4.94
CA GLY A 40 -4.69 5.77 4.33
C GLY A 40 -5.24 4.89 3.20
N ALA A 41 -4.38 4.25 2.39
CA ALA A 41 -4.82 3.34 1.33
C ALA A 41 -5.51 2.10 1.89
N GLN A 42 -4.94 1.46 2.93
CA GLN A 42 -5.54 0.28 3.57
C GLN A 42 -6.85 0.64 4.27
N LEU A 43 -6.90 1.78 4.98
CA LEU A 43 -8.13 2.26 5.60
C LEU A 43 -9.23 2.53 4.56
N GLY A 44 -8.83 3.10 3.41
CA GLY A 44 -9.71 3.30 2.27
C GLY A 44 -10.37 1.99 1.82
N THR A 45 -9.60 0.90 1.69
CA THR A 45 -10.13 -0.43 1.36
C THR A 45 -11.08 -0.98 2.43
N VAL A 46 -10.71 -0.84 3.72
CA VAL A 46 -11.52 -1.30 4.85
C VAL A 46 -12.89 -0.61 4.90
N ILE A 47 -12.94 0.68 4.56
CA ILE A 47 -14.19 1.44 4.54
C ILE A 47 -14.95 1.22 3.22
N SER A 48 -14.25 1.24 2.09
CA SER A 48 -14.89 1.24 0.77
C SER A 48 -15.55 -0.09 0.43
N LEU A 49 -14.97 -1.23 0.80
CA LEU A 49 -15.54 -2.54 0.47
C LEU A 49 -16.91 -2.76 1.14
N PRO A 50 -17.08 -2.62 2.47
CA PRO A 50 -18.37 -2.80 3.11
C PRO A 50 -19.37 -1.71 2.73
N LEU A 51 -18.93 -0.44 2.65
CA LEU A 51 -19.80 0.67 2.29
C LEU A 51 -20.38 0.51 0.88
N SER A 52 -19.56 0.11 -0.09
CA SER A 52 -20.02 -0.19 -1.44
C SER A 52 -21.00 -1.37 -1.45
N GLY A 53 -20.74 -2.41 -0.65
CA GLY A 53 -21.66 -3.55 -0.50
C GLY A 53 -23.03 -3.15 0.04
N ILE A 54 -23.07 -2.31 1.09
CA ILE A 54 -24.32 -1.82 1.69
C ILE A 54 -25.10 -0.94 0.69
N ILE A 55 -24.42 -0.03 0.00
CA ILE A 55 -25.07 0.84 -1.00
C ILE A 55 -25.65 0.00 -2.13
N CYS A 56 -24.92 -0.97 -2.66
CA CYS A 56 -25.42 -1.84 -3.72
C CYS A 56 -26.59 -2.74 -3.29
N PHE A 57 -26.73 -3.02 -2.00
CA PHE A 57 -27.84 -3.84 -1.47
C PHE A 57 -29.13 -3.03 -1.31
N TYR A 58 -29.04 -1.82 -0.74
CA TYR A 58 -30.22 -0.98 -0.46
C TYR A 58 -30.55 0.00 -1.59
N MET A 59 -29.58 0.32 -2.44
CA MET A 59 -29.67 1.32 -3.50
C MET A 59 -29.07 0.78 -4.80
N ASN A 60 -29.14 1.58 -5.87
CA ASN A 60 -28.47 1.25 -7.12
C ASN A 60 -26.95 1.42 -7.00
N TRP A 61 -26.21 0.57 -7.70
CA TRP A 61 -24.75 0.61 -7.79
C TRP A 61 -24.20 1.99 -8.23
N THR A 62 -24.99 2.78 -8.99
CA THR A 62 -24.63 4.14 -9.42
C THR A 62 -24.38 5.09 -8.24
N TYR A 63 -25.04 4.90 -7.10
CA TYR A 63 -24.86 5.77 -5.92
C TYR A 63 -23.48 5.67 -5.30
N VAL A 64 -22.77 4.56 -5.50
CA VAL A 64 -21.37 4.40 -5.06
C VAL A 64 -20.49 5.47 -5.73
N PHE A 65 -20.68 5.70 -7.03
CA PHE A 65 -19.93 6.68 -7.80
C PHE A 65 -20.24 8.12 -7.37
N TYR A 66 -21.52 8.43 -7.09
CA TYR A 66 -21.89 9.75 -6.60
C TYR A 66 -21.31 10.05 -5.22
N LEU A 67 -21.35 9.07 -4.31
CA LEU A 67 -20.82 9.25 -2.96
C LEU A 67 -19.30 9.52 -2.98
N PHE A 68 -18.52 8.63 -3.59
CA PHE A 68 -17.06 8.79 -3.65
C PHE A 68 -16.64 10.01 -4.49
N GLY A 69 -17.40 10.33 -5.55
CA GLY A 69 -17.17 11.54 -6.35
C GLY A 69 -17.34 12.83 -5.55
N ILE A 70 -18.44 12.97 -4.79
CA ILE A 70 -18.70 14.15 -3.95
C ILE A 70 -17.64 14.28 -2.84
N VAL A 71 -17.32 13.17 -2.17
CA VAL A 71 -16.26 13.16 -1.14
C VAL A 71 -14.91 13.57 -1.73
N GLY A 72 -14.56 13.08 -2.93
CA GLY A 72 -13.34 13.46 -3.63
C GLY A 72 -13.28 14.95 -3.98
N ILE A 73 -14.40 15.55 -4.42
CA ILE A 73 -14.47 17.00 -4.72
C ILE A 73 -14.26 17.82 -3.44
N ILE A 74 -14.93 17.46 -2.34
CA ILE A 74 -14.78 18.14 -1.06
C ILE A 74 -13.32 18.05 -0.58
N TRP A 75 -12.73 16.86 -0.66
CA TRP A 75 -11.33 16.63 -0.30
C TRP A 75 -10.38 17.49 -1.16
N PHE A 76 -10.60 17.59 -2.46
CA PHE A 76 -9.77 18.37 -3.37
C PHE A 76 -9.79 19.88 -3.05
N VAL A 77 -10.98 20.41 -2.74
CA VAL A 77 -11.13 21.82 -2.31
C VAL A 77 -10.36 22.08 -1.03
N LEU A 78 -10.45 21.18 -0.04
CA LEU A 78 -9.67 21.27 1.20
C LEU A 78 -8.17 21.16 0.94
N TRP A 79 -7.74 20.27 0.04
CA TRP A 79 -6.34 20.07 -0.32
C TRP A 79 -5.70 21.34 -0.88
N ILE A 80 -6.37 22.03 -1.82
CA ILE A 80 -5.88 23.28 -2.40
C ILE A 80 -5.66 24.37 -1.34
N TRP A 81 -6.51 24.40 -0.31
CA TRP A 81 -6.43 25.42 0.73
C TRP A 81 -5.40 25.10 1.80
N LEU A 82 -5.22 23.82 2.14
CA LEU A 82 -4.39 23.37 3.27
C LEU A 82 -2.96 23.01 2.89
N VAL A 83 -2.70 22.55 1.67
CA VAL A 83 -1.40 21.96 1.31
C VAL A 83 -0.58 22.94 0.47
N SER A 84 0.71 23.06 0.82
CA SER A 84 1.70 23.83 0.06
C SER A 84 2.86 22.94 -0.37
N GLU A 85 3.49 23.27 -1.50
CA GLU A 85 4.57 22.47 -2.09
C GLU A 85 5.80 22.39 -1.18
N THR A 86 6.19 23.51 -0.57
CA THR A 86 7.36 23.59 0.32
C THR A 86 7.03 24.26 1.65
N PRO A 87 7.78 23.95 2.73
CA PRO A 87 7.64 24.66 4.00
C PRO A 87 7.86 26.18 3.89
N GLU A 88 8.59 26.64 2.87
CA GLU A 88 8.87 28.06 2.65
C GLU A 88 7.68 28.84 2.09
N THR A 89 6.90 28.19 1.23
CA THR A 89 5.72 28.77 0.56
C THR A 89 4.44 28.64 1.40
N HIS A 90 4.49 27.84 2.46
CA HIS A 90 3.36 27.60 3.34
C HIS A 90 2.99 28.84 4.16
N LYS A 91 1.73 29.29 4.06
CA LYS A 91 1.28 30.57 4.63
C LYS A 91 1.11 30.56 6.15
N THR A 92 0.75 29.42 6.74
CA THR A 92 0.34 29.30 8.15
C THR A 92 1.29 28.48 9.01
N ILE A 93 2.49 28.17 8.49
CA ILE A 93 3.49 27.38 9.24
C ILE A 93 4.11 28.24 10.34
N SER A 94 4.37 27.65 11.51
CA SER A 94 5.08 28.35 12.59
C SER A 94 6.55 28.52 12.22
N HIS A 95 7.18 29.60 12.69
CA HIS A 95 8.59 29.85 12.41
C HIS A 95 9.50 28.75 12.96
N GLN A 96 9.18 28.23 14.14
CA GLN A 96 9.93 27.15 14.80
C GLN A 96 9.88 25.85 13.98
N GLU A 97 8.70 25.46 13.49
CA GLU A 97 8.53 24.26 12.66
C GLU A 97 9.25 24.40 11.32
N LYS A 98 9.10 25.56 10.68
CA LYS A 98 9.79 25.87 9.42
C LYS A 98 11.30 25.75 9.56
N GLU A 99 11.87 26.32 10.62
CA GLU A 99 13.30 26.26 10.90
C GLU A 99 13.77 24.84 11.21
N TYR A 100 13.00 24.07 11.97
CA TYR A 100 13.28 22.67 12.27
C TYR A 100 13.33 21.80 11.01
N ILE A 101 12.33 21.92 10.12
CA ILE A 101 12.28 21.15 8.87
C ILE A 101 13.46 21.53 7.97
N LEU A 102 13.66 22.83 7.73
CA LEU A 102 14.71 23.31 6.82
C LEU A 102 16.12 22.96 7.31
N SER A 103 16.38 23.11 8.61
CA SER A 103 17.67 22.74 9.20
C SER A 103 17.92 21.22 9.12
N SER A 104 16.88 20.40 9.32
CA SER A 104 16.96 18.94 9.22
C SER A 104 17.21 18.43 7.79
N LEU A 105 16.79 19.18 6.77
CA LEU A 105 16.89 18.78 5.35
C LEU A 105 18.10 19.38 4.62
N LYS A 106 18.76 20.39 5.19
CA LYS A 106 19.85 21.16 4.54
C LYS A 106 20.95 20.31 3.90
N ASN A 107 21.30 19.18 4.52
CA ASN A 107 22.37 18.28 4.05
C ASN A 107 21.88 17.07 3.25
N GLN A 108 20.57 16.95 3.03
CA GLN A 108 19.94 15.79 2.40
C GLN A 108 19.59 16.04 0.93
N LEU A 109 19.37 17.30 0.56
CA LEU A 109 18.93 17.68 -0.78
C LEU A 109 20.15 18.04 -1.66
N SER A 110 20.23 17.40 -2.83
CA SER A 110 21.22 17.70 -3.86
C SER A 110 20.93 19.05 -4.51
N SER A 111 21.98 19.85 -4.74
CA SER A 111 21.92 21.08 -5.55
C SER A 111 22.08 20.83 -7.05
N GLN A 112 22.23 19.56 -7.46
CA GLN A 112 22.47 19.20 -8.86
C GLN A 112 21.20 19.38 -9.72
N LYS A 113 21.31 20.19 -10.77
CA LYS A 113 20.19 20.54 -11.66
C LYS A 113 19.77 19.42 -12.62
N SER A 114 20.64 18.49 -12.95
CA SER A 114 20.37 17.39 -13.89
C SER A 114 20.21 16.05 -13.18
N VAL A 115 19.24 15.25 -13.63
CA VAL A 115 18.98 13.90 -13.09
C VAL A 115 20.03 12.92 -13.63
N PRO A 116 20.81 12.23 -12.77
CA PRO A 116 21.81 11.26 -13.21
C PRO A 116 21.17 9.90 -13.53
N TRP A 117 20.50 9.79 -14.67
CA TRP A 117 19.76 8.59 -15.08
C TRP A 117 20.60 7.30 -15.10
N ILE A 118 21.79 7.35 -15.71
CA ILE A 118 22.64 6.14 -15.85
C ILE A 118 23.14 5.65 -14.48
N PRO A 119 23.69 6.51 -13.59
CA PRO A 119 24.03 6.10 -12.23
C PRO A 119 22.86 5.53 -11.44
N ILE A 120 21.67 6.13 -11.54
CA ILE A 120 20.46 5.63 -10.87
C ILE A 120 20.14 4.21 -11.33
N LEU A 121 20.07 3.98 -12.64
CA LEU A 121 19.73 2.67 -13.21
C LEU A 121 20.81 1.61 -13.00
N LYS A 122 22.07 1.99 -12.83
CA LYS A 122 23.17 1.07 -12.50
C LYS A 122 23.32 0.80 -10.99
N SER A 123 22.54 1.47 -10.15
CA SER A 123 22.68 1.33 -8.69
C SER A 123 22.05 0.03 -8.18
N LEU A 124 22.81 -0.77 -7.43
CA LEU A 124 22.32 -1.99 -6.79
C LEU A 124 21.18 -1.75 -5.79
N PRO A 125 21.20 -0.68 -4.96
CA PRO A 125 20.12 -0.41 -4.01
C PRO A 125 18.76 -0.20 -4.67
N LEU A 126 18.69 0.44 -5.85
CA LEU A 126 17.44 0.61 -6.59
C LEU A 126 16.83 -0.75 -6.94
N TRP A 127 17.61 -1.65 -7.52
CA TRP A 127 17.12 -2.97 -7.94
C TRP A 127 16.71 -3.85 -6.75
N ALA A 128 17.38 -3.72 -5.61
CA ALA A 128 16.94 -4.38 -4.38
C ALA A 128 15.53 -3.91 -3.94
N ILE A 129 15.24 -2.61 -4.07
CA ILE A 129 13.92 -2.06 -3.79
C ILE A 129 12.90 -2.52 -4.83
N VAL A 130 13.26 -2.56 -6.12
CA VAL A 130 12.39 -3.07 -7.19
C VAL A 130 11.92 -4.49 -6.86
N VAL A 131 12.83 -5.39 -6.49
CA VAL A 131 12.50 -6.77 -6.14
C VAL A 131 11.59 -6.84 -4.91
N ALA A 132 11.89 -6.06 -3.87
CA ALA A 132 11.05 -6.00 -2.67
C ALA A 132 9.64 -5.47 -2.98
N HIS A 133 9.56 -4.38 -3.75
CA HIS A 133 8.31 -3.73 -4.10
C HIS A 133 7.44 -4.61 -5.00
N PHE A 134 8.05 -5.29 -5.98
CA PHE A 134 7.40 -6.29 -6.83
C PHE A 134 6.82 -7.44 -6.01
N SER A 135 7.63 -8.03 -5.12
CA SER A 135 7.20 -9.19 -4.33
C SER A 135 6.08 -8.84 -3.35
N TYR A 136 6.16 -7.66 -2.71
CA TYR A 136 5.10 -7.16 -1.84
C TYR A 136 3.78 -6.95 -2.62
N ASN A 137 3.83 -6.30 -3.79
CA ASN A 137 2.64 -6.06 -4.59
C ASN A 137 2.04 -7.35 -5.16
N TRP A 138 2.86 -8.36 -5.41
CA TRP A 138 2.36 -9.69 -5.80
C TRP A 138 1.40 -10.25 -4.74
N ILE A 139 1.83 -10.27 -3.49
CA ILE A 139 1.00 -10.76 -2.37
C ILE A 139 -0.23 -9.87 -2.23
N PHE A 140 -0.06 -8.55 -2.25
CA PHE A 140 -1.15 -7.60 -2.08
C PHE A 140 -2.23 -7.76 -3.15
N TYR A 141 -1.89 -7.76 -4.44
CA TYR A 141 -2.88 -7.89 -5.51
C TYR A 141 -3.52 -9.28 -5.58
N THR A 142 -2.75 -10.33 -5.26
CA THR A 142 -3.29 -11.70 -5.17
C THR A 142 -4.37 -11.78 -4.10
N LEU A 143 -4.09 -11.28 -2.90
CA LEU A 143 -5.08 -11.23 -1.81
C LEU A 143 -6.23 -10.30 -2.15
N LEU A 144 -5.97 -9.12 -2.72
CA LEU A 144 -7.03 -8.18 -3.10
C LEU A 144 -8.03 -8.78 -4.09
N THR A 145 -7.53 -9.57 -5.05
CA THR A 145 -8.35 -10.13 -6.13
C THR A 145 -9.00 -11.46 -5.73
N LEU A 146 -8.23 -12.35 -5.09
CA LEU A 146 -8.65 -13.74 -4.87
C LEU A 146 -9.22 -13.99 -3.48
N LEU A 147 -8.90 -13.16 -2.47
CA LEU A 147 -9.40 -13.37 -1.10
C LEU A 147 -10.93 -13.38 -1.03
N PRO A 148 -11.68 -12.45 -1.66
CA PRO A 148 -13.14 -12.47 -1.58
C PRO A 148 -13.75 -13.72 -2.25
N THR A 149 -13.15 -14.18 -3.34
CA THR A 149 -13.55 -15.42 -4.04
C THR A 149 -13.24 -16.64 -3.18
N TYR A 150 -12.05 -16.72 -2.59
CA TYR A 150 -11.64 -17.80 -1.68
C TYR A 150 -12.61 -17.92 -0.49
N MET A 151 -12.94 -16.80 0.14
CA MET A 151 -13.87 -16.75 1.28
C MET A 151 -15.29 -17.19 0.90
N LYS A 152 -15.75 -16.85 -0.31
CA LYS A 152 -17.09 -17.20 -0.80
C LYS A 152 -17.18 -18.65 -1.28
N GLU A 153 -16.25 -19.08 -2.10
CA GLU A 153 -16.36 -20.33 -2.85
C GLU A 153 -15.80 -21.53 -2.11
N ILE A 154 -14.69 -21.35 -1.38
CA ILE A 154 -14.01 -22.43 -0.65
C ILE A 154 -14.49 -22.46 0.80
N LEU A 155 -14.45 -21.33 1.50
CA LEU A 155 -14.86 -21.26 2.91
C LEU A 155 -16.38 -21.20 3.12
N ARG A 156 -17.15 -21.01 2.02
CA ARG A 156 -18.62 -20.99 2.00
C ARG A 156 -19.26 -19.97 2.96
N PHE A 157 -18.58 -18.87 3.27
CA PHE A 157 -19.16 -17.81 4.09
C PHE A 157 -20.29 -17.07 3.37
N ASN A 158 -21.30 -16.63 4.13
CA ASN A 158 -22.39 -15.83 3.58
C ASN A 158 -21.88 -14.49 3.05
N VAL A 159 -22.56 -13.93 2.04
CA VAL A 159 -22.14 -12.68 1.38
C VAL A 159 -21.97 -11.51 2.37
N GLN A 160 -22.82 -11.43 3.41
CA GLN A 160 -22.72 -10.41 4.46
C GLN A 160 -21.51 -10.61 5.38
N GLU A 161 -21.24 -11.84 5.80
CA GLU A 161 -20.05 -12.17 6.62
C GLU A 161 -18.77 -11.99 5.81
N ASN A 162 -18.80 -12.31 4.51
CA ASN A 162 -17.67 -12.20 3.60
C ASN A 162 -17.14 -10.76 3.49
N GLY A 163 -18.03 -9.76 3.44
CA GLY A 163 -17.63 -8.35 3.35
C GLY A 163 -16.85 -7.87 4.58
N ILE A 164 -17.30 -8.25 5.78
CA ILE A 164 -16.63 -7.90 7.04
C ILE A 164 -15.35 -8.72 7.22
N LEU A 165 -15.40 -10.04 7.00
CA LEU A 165 -14.25 -10.94 7.14
C LEU A 165 -13.13 -10.60 6.15
N SER A 166 -13.46 -10.21 4.92
CA SER A 166 -12.48 -9.77 3.93
C SER A 166 -11.81 -8.44 4.30
N ALA A 167 -12.43 -7.61 5.13
CA ALA A 167 -11.85 -6.35 5.59
C ALA A 167 -10.87 -6.53 6.76
N VAL A 168 -10.99 -7.61 7.54
CA VAL A 168 -10.16 -7.86 8.73
C VAL A 168 -8.65 -7.89 8.42
N PRO A 169 -8.16 -8.60 7.39
CA PRO A 169 -6.73 -8.60 7.05
C PRO A 169 -6.17 -7.20 6.73
N TYR A 170 -6.94 -6.39 6.00
CA TYR A 170 -6.54 -5.03 5.63
C TYR A 170 -6.59 -4.08 6.83
N PHE A 171 -7.53 -4.28 7.76
CA PHE A 171 -7.58 -3.52 9.01
C PHE A 171 -6.37 -3.84 9.91
N GLY A 172 -5.99 -5.11 10.02
CA GLY A 172 -4.78 -5.51 10.72
C GLY A 172 -3.52 -4.89 10.09
N CYS A 173 -3.42 -4.92 8.75
CA CYS A 173 -2.34 -4.27 8.01
C CYS A 173 -2.30 -2.76 8.27
N TRP A 174 -3.44 -2.06 8.21
CA TRP A 174 -3.55 -0.63 8.52
C TRP A 174 -2.98 -0.28 9.89
N LEU A 175 -3.40 -1.01 10.94
CA LEU A 175 -2.93 -0.78 12.29
C LEU A 175 -1.43 -1.06 12.41
N CYS A 176 -0.97 -2.16 11.81
CA CYS A 176 0.43 -2.55 11.82
C CYS A 176 1.32 -1.53 11.08
N MET A 177 0.87 -0.95 9.98
CA MET A 177 1.60 0.10 9.27
C MET A 177 1.84 1.30 10.18
N ILE A 178 0.80 1.82 10.84
CA ILE A 178 0.91 2.96 11.75
C ILE A 178 1.87 2.63 12.91
N MET A 179 1.67 1.49 13.57
CA MET A 179 2.52 1.06 14.68
C MET A 179 3.98 0.87 14.26
N SER A 180 4.21 0.28 13.08
CA SER A 180 5.57 0.07 12.56
C SER A 180 6.29 1.39 12.34
N GLY A 181 5.59 2.43 11.84
CA GLY A 181 6.17 3.76 11.62
C GLY A 181 6.61 4.42 12.91
N GLN A 182 5.75 4.38 13.94
CA GLN A 182 6.10 4.89 15.26
C GLN A 182 7.27 4.12 15.88
N ALA A 183 7.24 2.78 15.79
CA ALA A 183 8.26 1.93 16.36
C ALA A 183 9.62 2.13 15.69
N ALA A 184 9.66 2.23 14.35
CA ALA A 184 10.88 2.44 13.59
C ALA A 184 11.55 3.77 13.96
N ASP A 185 10.78 4.85 14.06
CA ASP A 185 11.33 6.15 14.44
C ASP A 185 11.68 6.22 15.94
N HIS A 186 10.92 5.56 16.82
CA HIS A 186 11.25 5.46 18.24
C HIS A 186 12.58 4.72 18.48
N LEU A 187 12.80 3.60 17.78
CA LEU A 187 14.06 2.84 17.84
C LEU A 187 15.25 3.67 17.35
N ARG A 188 15.06 4.50 16.32
CA ARG A 188 16.11 5.37 15.79
C ARG A 188 16.38 6.57 16.70
N ALA A 189 15.35 7.27 17.14
CA ALA A 189 15.48 8.52 17.89
C ALA A 189 15.88 8.30 19.37
N LYS A 190 15.28 7.31 20.05
CA LYS A 190 15.50 7.10 21.49
C LYS A 190 16.56 6.04 21.78
N TRP A 191 16.61 4.98 20.98
CA TRP A 191 17.51 3.84 21.22
C TRP A 191 18.75 3.89 20.32
N ASN A 192 18.86 4.91 19.47
CA ASN A 192 20.00 5.16 18.59
C ASN A 192 20.36 3.98 17.66
N PHE A 193 19.36 3.20 17.24
CA PHE A 193 19.55 2.13 16.26
C PHE A 193 19.88 2.72 14.89
N SER A 194 20.83 2.08 14.18
CA SER A 194 21.15 2.47 12.80
C SER A 194 19.95 2.29 11.87
N THR A 195 19.73 3.25 10.97
CA THR A 195 18.68 3.18 9.93
C THR A 195 18.73 1.86 9.18
N ILE A 196 19.91 1.39 8.78
CA ILE A 196 20.07 0.14 8.02
C ILE A 196 19.57 -1.06 8.81
N CYS A 197 19.84 -1.11 10.11
CA CYS A 197 19.40 -2.21 10.98
C CYS A 197 17.86 -2.25 11.05
N VAL A 198 17.24 -1.11 11.35
CA VAL A 198 15.78 -0.99 11.46
C VAL A 198 15.10 -1.36 10.14
N ARG A 199 15.57 -0.80 9.01
CA ARG A 199 15.01 -1.09 7.68
C ARG A 199 15.12 -2.58 7.35
N ARG A 200 16.27 -3.22 7.60
CA ARG A 200 16.47 -4.65 7.35
C ARG A 200 15.55 -5.52 8.19
N VAL A 201 15.47 -5.29 9.50
CA VAL A 201 14.61 -6.09 10.40
C VAL A 201 13.15 -5.98 10.00
N PHE A 202 12.67 -4.76 9.75
CA PHE A 202 11.28 -4.52 9.39
C PHE A 202 10.94 -5.10 8.01
N SER A 203 11.85 -4.97 7.03
CA SER A 203 11.70 -5.63 5.73
C SER A 203 11.70 -7.16 5.84
N LEU A 204 12.53 -7.75 6.70
CA LEU A 204 12.56 -9.21 6.89
C LEU A 204 11.22 -9.70 7.47
N ILE A 205 10.73 -9.05 8.53
CA ILE A 205 9.43 -9.39 9.14
C ILE A 205 8.30 -9.21 8.11
N GLY A 206 8.28 -8.08 7.41
CA GLY A 206 7.23 -7.74 6.45
C GLY A 206 7.25 -8.52 5.14
N MET A 207 8.30 -9.30 4.86
CA MET A 207 8.40 -10.11 3.65
C MET A 207 8.33 -11.61 3.97
N ILE A 208 9.12 -12.07 4.94
CA ILE A 208 9.16 -13.49 5.33
C ILE A 208 7.91 -13.86 6.13
N GLY A 209 7.46 -12.99 7.04
CA GLY A 209 6.27 -13.22 7.85
C GLY A 209 5.04 -13.52 6.98
N PRO A 210 4.68 -12.63 6.03
CA PRO A 210 3.56 -12.88 5.13
C PRO A 210 3.72 -14.17 4.32
N ALA A 211 4.92 -14.46 3.82
CA ALA A 211 5.19 -15.67 3.03
C ALA A 211 4.96 -16.96 3.83
N VAL A 212 5.46 -17.03 5.06
CA VAL A 212 5.29 -18.22 5.93
C VAL A 212 3.82 -18.49 6.21
N PHE A 213 3.07 -17.47 6.62
CA PHE A 213 1.65 -17.62 6.95
C PHE A 213 0.77 -17.86 5.71
N LEU A 214 1.13 -17.30 4.55
CA LEU A 214 0.42 -17.54 3.31
C LEU A 214 0.61 -18.99 2.83
N VAL A 215 1.83 -19.53 2.92
CA VAL A 215 2.10 -20.95 2.65
C VAL A 215 1.34 -21.83 3.63
N ALA A 216 1.39 -21.51 4.93
CA ALA A 216 0.67 -22.27 5.95
C ALA A 216 -0.85 -22.27 5.72
N ALA A 217 -1.43 -21.16 5.26
CA ALA A 217 -2.84 -21.06 4.90
C ALA A 217 -3.23 -22.02 3.76
N GLY A 218 -2.32 -22.26 2.81
CA GLY A 218 -2.53 -23.23 1.73
C GLY A 218 -2.55 -24.69 2.18
N PHE A 219 -1.95 -25.03 3.33
CA PHE A 219 -1.84 -26.40 3.83
C PHE A 219 -2.81 -26.73 4.98
N ILE A 220 -3.71 -25.81 5.34
CA ILE A 220 -4.58 -25.94 6.51
C ILE A 220 -5.73 -26.95 6.34
N GLY A 221 -5.97 -27.45 5.12
CA GLY A 221 -7.06 -28.39 4.87
C GLY A 221 -8.42 -27.76 5.12
N CYS A 222 -9.27 -28.40 5.94
CA CYS A 222 -10.67 -28.01 6.13
C CYS A 222 -10.93 -27.06 7.31
N ASP A 223 -9.89 -26.57 8.01
CA ASP A 223 -10.09 -25.61 9.11
C ASP A 223 -10.17 -24.17 8.58
N TYR A 224 -11.40 -23.75 8.26
CA TYR A 224 -11.67 -22.46 7.67
C TYR A 224 -11.34 -21.28 8.59
N SER A 225 -11.55 -21.42 9.90
CA SER A 225 -11.24 -20.37 10.87
C SER A 225 -9.74 -20.13 10.96
N LEU A 226 -8.95 -21.20 10.95
CA LEU A 226 -7.49 -21.10 10.97
C LEU A 226 -6.94 -20.52 9.66
N ALA A 227 -7.54 -20.83 8.51
CA ALA A 227 -7.17 -20.24 7.22
C ALA A 227 -7.34 -18.72 7.24
N VAL A 228 -8.49 -18.23 7.72
CA VAL A 228 -8.75 -16.79 7.86
C VAL A 228 -7.76 -16.14 8.83
N ALA A 229 -7.45 -16.80 9.95
CA ALA A 229 -6.49 -16.29 10.92
C ALA A 229 -5.09 -16.14 10.30
N PHE A 230 -4.61 -17.13 9.54
CA PHE A 230 -3.29 -17.08 8.90
C PHE A 230 -3.23 -16.04 7.78
N LEU A 231 -4.28 -15.90 6.97
CA LEU A 231 -4.37 -14.83 5.96
C LEU A 231 -4.38 -13.44 6.60
N THR A 232 -5.06 -13.30 7.74
CA THR A 232 -5.09 -12.06 8.54
C THR A 232 -3.71 -11.74 9.09
N ILE A 233 -3.02 -12.71 9.71
CA ILE A 233 -1.68 -12.53 10.26
C ILE A 233 -0.68 -12.22 9.13
N SER A 234 -0.77 -12.93 8.00
CA SER A 234 0.06 -12.71 6.82
C SER A 234 -0.06 -11.26 6.34
N THR A 235 -1.27 -10.79 6.09
CA THR A 235 -1.51 -9.42 5.60
C THR A 235 -1.10 -8.38 6.64
N THR A 236 -1.36 -8.64 7.92
CA THR A 236 -0.99 -7.76 9.04
C THR A 236 0.52 -7.57 9.12
N LEU A 237 1.30 -8.65 9.06
CA LEU A 237 2.76 -8.57 9.07
C LEU A 237 3.31 -7.82 7.85
N GLY A 238 2.60 -7.88 6.72
CA GLY A 238 2.92 -7.07 5.53
C GLY A 238 2.99 -5.57 5.84
N GLY A 239 2.27 -5.09 6.85
CA GLY A 239 2.33 -3.69 7.30
C GLY A 239 3.72 -3.23 7.73
N PHE A 240 4.61 -4.12 8.19
CA PHE A 240 6.00 -3.77 8.50
C PHE A 240 6.80 -3.30 7.27
N CYS A 241 6.37 -3.65 6.06
CA CYS A 241 7.01 -3.20 4.83
C CYS A 241 6.98 -1.68 4.64
N SER A 242 5.96 -0.99 5.17
CA SER A 242 5.88 0.49 5.10
C SER A 242 7.09 1.13 5.76
N SER A 243 7.49 0.59 6.91
CA SER A 243 8.65 1.03 7.68
C SER A 243 9.96 0.32 7.31
N GLY A 244 9.87 -0.73 6.50
CA GLY A 244 10.99 -1.53 6.00
C GLY A 244 11.55 -0.97 4.69
N PHE A 245 10.95 -1.34 3.55
CA PHE A 245 11.52 -0.99 2.24
C PHE A 245 10.91 0.27 1.64
N SER A 246 9.65 0.61 1.93
CA SER A 246 8.95 1.69 1.22
C SER A 246 9.64 3.05 1.40
N ILE A 247 10.21 3.30 2.59
CA ILE A 247 10.93 4.55 2.91
C ILE A 247 12.33 4.61 2.27
N ASN A 248 12.89 3.48 1.81
CA ASN A 248 14.26 3.42 1.30
C ASN A 248 14.51 4.40 0.14
N HIS A 249 13.48 4.71 -0.67
CA HIS A 249 13.57 5.73 -1.73
C HIS A 249 14.05 7.08 -1.19
N LEU A 250 13.49 7.51 -0.05
CA LEU A 250 13.84 8.75 0.63
C LEU A 250 15.16 8.64 1.40
N ASP A 251 15.48 7.46 1.94
CA ASP A 251 16.74 7.26 2.67
C ASP A 251 17.96 7.19 1.74
N ILE A 252 17.80 6.71 0.50
CA ILE A 252 18.89 6.58 -0.47
C ILE A 252 19.09 7.85 -1.28
N ALA A 253 18.01 8.44 -1.81
CA ALA A 253 18.12 9.65 -2.61
C ALA A 253 16.89 10.56 -2.41
N PRO A 254 16.86 11.36 -1.32
CA PRO A 254 15.74 12.26 -1.01
C PRO A 254 15.31 13.12 -2.21
N SER A 255 16.27 13.78 -2.87
CA SER A 255 15.99 14.66 -4.04
C SER A 255 15.40 13.96 -5.26
N TYR A 256 15.58 12.64 -5.36
CA TYR A 256 15.09 11.85 -6.49
C TYR A 256 14.03 10.82 -6.05
N ALA A 257 13.52 10.92 -4.81
CA ALA A 257 12.67 9.89 -4.21
C ALA A 257 11.39 9.63 -5.03
N GLY A 258 10.77 10.68 -5.57
CA GLY A 258 9.61 10.55 -6.47
C GLY A 258 9.96 9.83 -7.77
N ILE A 259 11.12 10.11 -8.38
CA ILE A 259 11.61 9.43 -9.59
C ILE A 259 11.89 7.95 -9.29
N LEU A 260 12.62 7.67 -8.20
CA LEU A 260 12.93 6.31 -7.79
C LEU A 260 11.65 5.51 -7.55
N LEU A 261 10.68 6.07 -6.82
CA LEU A 261 9.41 5.39 -6.59
C LEU A 261 8.63 5.21 -7.90
N GLY A 262 8.64 6.19 -8.81
CA GLY A 262 8.04 6.04 -10.13
C GLY A 262 8.58 4.80 -10.87
N ILE A 263 9.91 4.66 -10.91
CA ILE A 263 10.57 3.49 -11.52
C ILE A 263 10.16 2.20 -10.80
N THR A 264 10.26 2.14 -9.47
CA THR A 264 9.94 0.90 -8.75
C THR A 264 8.45 0.55 -8.83
N ASN A 265 7.57 1.54 -8.84
CA ASN A 265 6.12 1.36 -8.97
C ASN A 265 5.74 0.80 -10.35
N THR A 266 6.43 1.21 -11.43
CA THR A 266 6.22 0.62 -12.77
C THR A 266 6.44 -0.89 -12.77
N PHE A 267 7.48 -1.39 -12.12
CA PHE A 267 7.70 -2.83 -12.00
C PHE A 267 6.72 -3.47 -11.02
N ALA A 268 6.39 -2.78 -9.93
CA ALA A 268 5.55 -3.29 -8.87
C ALA A 268 4.06 -3.44 -9.26
N THR A 269 3.59 -2.79 -10.34
CA THR A 269 2.21 -2.95 -10.84
C THR A 269 2.04 -4.11 -11.82
N ILE A 270 3.14 -4.66 -12.37
CA ILE A 270 3.11 -5.83 -13.27
C ILE A 270 2.37 -7.03 -12.65
N PRO A 271 2.58 -7.41 -11.37
CA PRO A 271 1.82 -8.47 -10.72
C PRO A 271 0.30 -8.25 -10.74
N GLY A 272 -0.17 -7.00 -10.68
CA GLY A 272 -1.60 -6.70 -10.75
C GLY A 272 -2.20 -6.99 -12.13
N MET A 273 -1.39 -6.90 -13.19
CA MET A 273 -1.80 -7.22 -14.55
C MET A 273 -1.72 -8.73 -14.84
N VAL A 274 -0.64 -9.38 -14.39
CA VAL A 274 -0.34 -10.77 -14.76
C VAL A 274 -0.93 -11.77 -13.75
N GLY A 275 -1.04 -11.39 -12.48
CA GLY A 275 -1.50 -12.24 -11.38
C GLY A 275 -2.85 -12.91 -11.64
N PRO A 276 -3.91 -12.17 -12.03
CA PRO A 276 -5.21 -12.77 -12.33
C PRO A 276 -5.17 -13.78 -13.48
N VAL A 277 -4.32 -13.55 -14.50
CA VAL A 277 -4.17 -14.47 -15.65
C VAL A 277 -3.52 -15.78 -15.21
N ILE A 278 -2.47 -15.70 -14.38
CA ILE A 278 -1.80 -16.87 -13.82
C ILE A 278 -2.73 -17.61 -12.86
N ALA A 279 -3.44 -16.91 -11.98
CA ALA A 279 -4.38 -17.52 -11.07
C ALA A 279 -5.43 -18.34 -11.85
N LYS A 280 -6.03 -17.73 -12.88
CA LYS A 280 -7.00 -18.39 -13.76
C LYS A 280 -6.44 -19.62 -14.48
N SER A 281 -5.19 -19.59 -14.95
CA SER A 281 -4.59 -20.74 -15.63
C SER A 281 -4.23 -21.88 -14.68
N LEU A 282 -3.91 -21.57 -13.41
CA LEU A 282 -3.65 -22.56 -12.37
C LEU A 282 -4.94 -23.16 -11.79
N THR A 283 -6.08 -22.47 -11.90
CA THR A 283 -7.41 -22.94 -11.48
C THR A 283 -8.36 -23.09 -12.67
N PRO A 284 -8.09 -24.00 -13.64
CA PRO A 284 -8.93 -24.16 -14.82
C PRO A 284 -10.35 -24.67 -14.50
N GLU A 285 -10.55 -25.27 -13.32
CA GLU A 285 -11.83 -25.86 -12.89
C GLU A 285 -12.81 -24.90 -12.18
N GLU A 286 -12.80 -23.59 -12.45
CA GLU A 286 -14.02 -22.78 -12.24
C GLU A 286 -15.07 -23.11 -13.32
N THR A 287 -15.49 -24.37 -13.33
CA THR A 287 -16.64 -24.90 -14.08
C THR A 287 -17.82 -25.07 -13.12
N GLY A 288 -18.17 -24.01 -12.39
CA GLY A 288 -19.43 -23.92 -11.65
C GLY A 288 -20.63 -23.49 -12.50
N THR A 289 -20.39 -22.99 -13.72
CA THR A 289 -21.44 -22.45 -14.60
C THR A 289 -21.79 -23.36 -15.78
N LYS A 290 -21.57 -24.69 -15.67
CA LYS A 290 -22.00 -25.67 -16.69
C LYS A 290 -22.67 -26.96 -16.18
N LYS A 291 -23.02 -27.10 -14.90
CA LYS A 291 -23.76 -28.29 -14.43
C LYS A 291 -25.18 -28.05 -13.90
N ALA A 292 -25.70 -26.82 -13.97
CA ALA A 292 -27.07 -26.52 -13.53
C ALA A 292 -28.11 -26.47 -14.69
N GLY A 293 -27.73 -26.80 -15.92
CA GLY A 293 -28.57 -26.65 -17.11
C GLY A 293 -28.93 -27.91 -17.88
N GLU A 294 -28.44 -29.10 -17.49
CA GLU A 294 -28.64 -30.34 -18.25
C GLU A 294 -29.23 -31.52 -17.45
N GLU A 295 -29.73 -31.28 -16.24
CA GLU A 295 -30.52 -32.28 -15.49
C GLU A 295 -31.91 -31.75 -15.17
N GLN A 296 -32.71 -31.46 -16.21
CA GLN A 296 -34.17 -31.49 -16.14
C GLN A 296 -34.71 -32.06 -17.46
N TYR A 297 -34.77 -33.39 -17.51
CA TYR A 297 -35.87 -34.12 -18.17
C TYR A 297 -36.82 -34.59 -17.07
#